data_AF-A0A168D5E1-F1
#
_entry.id   AF-A0A168D5E1-F1
#
_cell.length_a   1.000
_cell.length_b   1.000
_cell.length_c   1.000
_cell.angle_alpha   90.00
_cell.angle_beta   90.00
_cell.angle_gamma   90.00
#
_symmetry.space_group_name_H-M   'P 1'
#
loop_
_entity.id
_entity.type
_entity.pdbx_description
1 polymer ?
#
loop_
_entity_poly.entity_id
_entity_poly.type
_entity_poly.pdbx_seq_one_letter_code
_entity_poly.pdbx_strand_id
1 'polypeptide(L)'
;MGLAAGVVSGDLGLAQDLLRQIDAGITWINTWGESPAEMPVGGWKMSGIGLENGHEGIRAYLRVKSTLVQLGQGACRGMFAKL
;
A
#
# COMPACT_ATOMS: atom_id res chain seq x y z
N MET A 1 -3.17 17.18 -6.65
CA MET A 1 -3.32 16.68 -5.27
C MET A 1 -4.31 15.51 -5.31
N GLY A 2 -4.19 14.52 -4.42
CA GLY A 2 -4.98 13.26 -4.46
C GLY A 2 -4.91 12.46 -3.16
N LEU A 3 -4.98 13.15 -2.01
CA LEU A 3 -4.85 12.48 -0.71
C LEU A 3 -6.12 11.70 -0.35
N ALA A 4 -7.24 12.42 -0.24
CA ALA A 4 -8.47 11.90 0.32
C ALA A 4 -9.69 12.43 -0.44
N ALA A 5 -10.78 11.66 -0.48
CA ALA A 5 -12.08 12.08 -0.97
C ALA A 5 -13.21 11.42 -0.19
N GLY A 6 -14.43 11.93 -0.30
CA GLY A 6 -15.59 11.34 0.36
C GLY A 6 -16.88 11.71 -0.34
N VAL A 7 -17.86 10.81 -0.27
CA VAL A 7 -19.19 10.98 -0.86
C VAL A 7 -20.24 10.76 0.22
N VAL A 8 -21.22 11.67 0.29
CA VAL A 8 -22.40 11.51 1.12
C VAL A 8 -23.60 11.26 0.22
N SER A 9 -24.24 10.10 0.36
CA SER A 9 -25.35 9.67 -0.51
C SER A 9 -26.22 8.62 0.19
N GLY A 10 -27.53 8.68 -0.07
CA GLY A 10 -28.47 7.60 0.27
C GLY A 10 -28.42 6.42 -0.70
N ASP A 11 -27.89 6.62 -1.91
CA ASP A 11 -27.62 5.57 -2.89
C ASP A 11 -26.15 5.17 -2.83
N LEU A 12 -25.89 3.95 -2.33
CA LEU A 12 -24.54 3.40 -2.18
C LEU A 12 -23.92 2.99 -3.52
N GLY A 13 -24.74 2.59 -4.52
CA GLY A 13 -24.24 2.24 -5.84
C GLY A 13 -23.66 3.47 -6.53
N LEU A 14 -24.41 4.57 -6.51
CA LEU A 14 -23.93 5.86 -7.00
C LEU A 14 -22.67 6.33 -6.26
N ALA A 15 -22.62 6.20 -4.93
CA ALA A 15 -21.46 6.61 -4.15
C ALA A 15 -20.20 5.82 -4.53
N GLN A 16 -20.32 4.51 -4.71
CA GLN A 16 -19.21 3.66 -5.15
C GLN A 16 -18.77 3.96 -6.59
N ASP A 17 -19.70 4.27 -7.49
CA ASP A 17 -19.38 4.64 -8.87
C ASP A 17 -18.68 6.00 -8.97
N LEU A 18 -19.07 6.95 -8.11
CA LEU A 18 -18.38 8.25 -8.00
C LEU A 18 -16.97 8.08 -7.44
N LEU A 19 -16.80 7.34 -6.34
CA LEU A 19 -15.47 7.13 -5.74
C LEU A 19 -14.50 6.42 -6.70
N ARG A 20 -14.99 5.49 -7.54
CA ARG A 20 -14.18 4.84 -8.58
C ARG A 20 -13.62 5.79 -9.64
N GLN A 21 -14.24 6.95 -9.82
CA GLN A 21 -13.80 7.97 -10.78
C GLN A 21 -12.91 9.05 -10.14
N ILE A 22 -12.80 9.07 -8.81
CA ILE A 22 -12.01 10.06 -8.08
C ILE A 22 -10.60 9.52 -7.83
N ASP A 23 -9.60 10.27 -8.30
CA ASP A 23 -8.20 9.97 -8.01
C ASP A 23 -7.80 10.41 -6.60
N ALA A 24 -8.09 9.58 -5.59
CA ALA A 24 -7.65 9.76 -4.22
C ALA A 24 -7.29 8.42 -3.58
N GLY A 25 -6.26 8.41 -2.71
CA GLY A 25 -5.80 7.18 -2.08
C GLY A 25 -6.59 6.77 -0.83
N ILE A 26 -7.34 7.71 -0.22
CA ILE A 26 -8.21 7.44 0.93
C ILE A 26 -9.62 7.90 0.58
N THR A 27 -10.62 7.03 0.76
CA THR A 27 -12.00 7.38 0.43
C THR A 27 -13.00 6.96 1.49
N TRP A 28 -14.06 7.75 1.66
CA TRP A 28 -15.15 7.48 2.60
C TRP A 28 -16.52 7.59 1.94
N ILE A 29 -17.47 6.78 2.39
CA ILE A 29 -18.90 6.94 2.09
C ILE A 29 -19.62 7.22 3.40
N ASN A 30 -20.39 8.31 3.45
CA ASN A 30 -21.22 8.69 4.60
C ASN A 30 -20.47 8.85 5.93
N THR A 31 -19.17 9.12 5.87
CA THR A 31 -18.29 9.34 7.03
C THR A 31 -17.09 10.20 6.62
N TRP A 32 -16.27 10.67 7.56
CA TRP A 32 -15.09 11.48 7.24
C TRP A 32 -14.02 11.44 8.33
N GLY A 33 -12.82 11.00 7.94
CA GLY A 33 -11.62 11.06 8.78
C GLY A 33 -11.39 9.82 9.65
N GLU A 34 -12.33 8.88 9.71
CA GLU A 34 -12.10 7.59 10.37
C GLU A 34 -11.01 6.81 9.61
N SER A 35 -9.97 6.40 10.34
CA SER A 35 -8.87 5.60 9.80
C SER A 35 -8.52 4.51 10.82
N PRO A 36 -9.21 3.36 10.78
CA PRO A 36 -8.86 2.21 11.60
C PRO A 36 -7.41 1.79 11.35
N ALA A 37 -6.75 1.21 12.36
CA ALA A 37 -5.34 0.82 12.25
C ALA A 37 -5.08 -0.21 11.13
N GLU A 38 -6.10 -0.97 10.75
CA GLU A 38 -6.08 -1.98 9.70
C GLU A 38 -6.19 -1.39 8.29
N MET A 39 -6.71 -0.17 8.16
CA MET A 39 -6.93 0.50 6.88
C MET A 39 -5.64 1.19 6.42
N PRO A 40 -5.02 0.77 5.29
CA PRO A 40 -3.86 1.47 4.75
C PRO A 40 -4.23 2.89 4.34
N VAL A 41 -3.38 3.86 4.66
CA VAL A 41 -3.59 5.27 4.33
C VAL A 41 -2.41 5.85 3.57
N GLY A 42 -2.69 6.52 2.47
CA GLY A 42 -1.70 7.27 1.71
C GLY A 42 -2.32 7.91 0.50
N GLY A 43 -1.72 9.01 0.04
CA GLY A 43 -2.24 9.80 -1.08
C GLY A 43 -1.66 9.38 -2.43
N TRP A 44 -2.30 9.83 -3.49
CA TRP A 44 -1.84 9.70 -4.86
C TRP A 44 -1.28 11.03 -5.42
N LYS A 45 -0.60 10.97 -6.56
CA LYS A 45 -0.05 12.13 -7.27
C LYS A 45 0.91 12.93 -6.37
N MET A 46 0.72 14.24 -6.29
CA MET A 46 1.53 15.14 -5.47
C MET A 46 1.25 15.02 -3.96
N SER A 47 0.37 14.12 -3.52
CA SER A 47 0.02 13.98 -2.10
C SER A 47 0.92 13.01 -1.31
N GLY A 48 1.92 12.42 -1.95
CA GLY A 48 2.93 11.61 -1.28
C GLY A 48 3.22 10.29 -1.98
N ILE A 49 4.13 9.52 -1.37
CA ILE A 49 4.50 8.17 -1.80
C ILE A 49 4.56 7.29 -0.55
N GLY A 50 4.09 6.04 -0.68
CA GLY A 50 4.04 5.09 0.42
C GLY A 50 2.66 5.05 1.07
N LEU A 51 2.52 4.11 2.00
CA LEU A 51 1.31 3.90 2.79
C LEU A 51 1.72 3.81 4.27
N GLU A 52 0.86 4.30 5.14
CA GLU A 52 0.89 4.07 6.59
C GLU A 52 -0.28 3.15 6.97
N ASN A 53 -0.30 2.67 8.21
CA ASN A 53 -1.30 1.72 8.73
C ASN A 53 -1.38 0.39 7.94
N GLY A 54 -2.21 -0.54 8.42
CA GLY A 54 -2.40 -1.84 7.79
C GLY A 54 -1.10 -2.66 7.65
N HIS A 55 -1.17 -3.70 6.84
CA HIS A 55 0.00 -4.55 6.58
C HIS A 55 1.02 -3.83 5.70
N GLU A 56 0.53 -2.97 4.81
CA GLU A 56 1.29 -2.16 3.87
C GLU A 56 2.20 -1.17 4.59
N GLY A 57 1.69 -0.49 5.62
CA GLY A 57 2.48 0.43 6.44
C GLY A 57 3.60 -0.28 7.18
N ILE A 58 3.33 -1.46 7.76
CA ILE A 58 4.38 -2.25 8.42
C ILE A 58 5.49 -2.64 7.43
N ARG A 59 5.13 -3.00 6.18
CA ARG A 59 6.12 -3.35 5.14
C ARG A 59 7.08 -2.21 4.83
N ALA A 60 6.68 -0.95 5.01
CA ALA A 60 7.58 0.21 4.83
C ALA A 60 8.75 0.23 5.83
N TYR A 61 8.60 -0.44 6.98
CA TYR A 61 9.63 -0.55 8.02
C TYR A 61 10.42 -1.87 7.96
N LEU A 62 10.08 -2.76 7.02
CA LEU A 62 10.74 -4.05 6.85
C LEU A 62 11.75 -4.01 5.70
N ARG A 63 12.76 -4.88 5.78
CA ARG A 63 13.67 -5.16 4.67
C ARG A 63 13.54 -6.63 4.27
N VAL A 64 13.23 -6.88 3.00
CA VAL A 64 13.14 -8.24 2.47
C VAL A 64 14.55 -8.76 2.17
N LYS A 65 14.87 -9.94 2.69
CA LYS A 65 16.10 -10.68 2.36
C LYS A 65 15.71 -12.04 1.79
N SER A 66 16.12 -12.31 0.55
CA SER A 66 15.93 -13.60 -0.10
C SER A 66 17.24 -14.38 -0.10
N THR A 67 17.20 -15.65 0.29
CA THR A 67 18.37 -16.55 0.29
C THR A 67 18.02 -17.84 -0.43
N LEU A 68 18.76 -18.14 -1.50
CA LEU A 68 18.68 -19.42 -2.21
C LEU A 68 19.82 -20.31 -1.72
N VAL A 69 19.52 -21.57 -1.39
CA VAL A 69 20.51 -22.55 -0.95
C VAL A 69 20.59 -23.66 -1.99
N GLN A 70 21.76 -23.81 -2.62
CA GLN A 70 22.06 -24.93 -3.49
C GLN A 70 22.77 -26.02 -2.70
N LEU A 71 22.16 -27.20 -2.58
CA LEU A 71 22.72 -28.36 -1.88
C LEU A 71 23.23 -29.40 -2.90
N GLY A 72 24.47 -29.87 -2.75
CA GLY A 72 25.02 -31.00 -3.53
C GLY A 72 25.95 -30.64 -4.68
N GLN A 73 26.16 -31.60 -5.61
CA GLN A 73 27.01 -31.40 -6.78
C GLN A 73 26.46 -30.26 -7.66
N GLY A 74 27.26 -29.21 -7.85
CA GLY A 74 26.85 -27.97 -8.52
C GLY A 74 26.92 -26.72 -7.65
N ALA A 75 27.27 -26.83 -6.36
CA ALA A 75 27.64 -25.68 -5.55
C ALA A 75 28.94 -25.04 -6.10
N CYS A 76 28.90 -23.75 -6.45
CA CYS A 76 30.06 -23.02 -6.99
C CYS A 76 31.25 -23.07 -6.02
N ARG A 77 32.36 -23.69 -6.43
CA ARG A 77 33.65 -23.60 -5.73
C ARG A 77 34.35 -22.29 -6.10
N GLY A 78 34.77 -21.51 -5.11
CA GLY A 78 35.63 -20.34 -5.30
C GLY A 78 34.92 -18.99 -5.52
N MET A 79 33.75 -18.78 -4.92
CA MET A 79 33.02 -17.51 -5.05
C MET A 79 33.50 -16.49 -4.01
N PHE A 80 34.00 -15.34 -4.46
CA PHE A 80 34.31 -14.18 -3.60
C PHE A 80 33.12 -13.22 -3.65
N ALA A 81 32.53 -12.91 -2.50
CA ALA A 81 31.47 -11.91 -2.41
C ALA A 81 32.08 -10.50 -2.42
N LYS A 82 31.47 -9.60 -3.19
CA LYS A 82 31.79 -8.17 -3.13
C LYS A 82 30.99 -7.56 -1.97
N LEU A 83 31.70 -6.89 -1.06
CA LEU A 83 31.12 -6.09 0.02
C LEU A 83 30.35 -4.89 -0.54
#